data_AF-A0AAW9DIL5-F1
#
_entry.id   AF-A0AAW9DIL5-F1
#
_cell.length_a   1.000
_cell.length_b   1.000
_cell.length_c   1.000
_cell.angle_alpha   90.00
_cell.angle_beta   90.00
_cell.angle_gamma   90.00
#
_symmetry.space_group_name_H-M   'P 1'
#
loop_
_entity.id
_entity.type
_entity.pdbx_description
1 polymer ?
#
loop_
_entity_poly.entity_id
_entity_poly.type
_entity_poly.pdbx_seq_one_letter_code
_entity_poly.pdbx_strand_id
1 'polypeptide(L)'
;TETTHTQLLTLPATTIPDSLVGKWQGSSQQARNIEVTISADGTFTTYEDFRLSENEEGEHLIHTYTAKVTDLVEYAPNHYLIREAEGEYSALLPGMTGLGGRIAPGFILEGGQYKVVMWGNPADPAVEAKYNLVSEPNVFVTLDKVE
;
A
#
# COMPACT_ATOMS: atom_id res chain seq x y z
N THR A 1 20.72 -7.02 -5.58
CA THR A 1 21.24 -6.78 -4.21
C THR A 1 20.05 -6.41 -3.35
N GLU A 2 19.93 -6.99 -2.17
CA GLU A 2 18.86 -6.64 -1.23
C GLU A 2 19.29 -5.46 -0.35
N THR A 3 18.37 -4.54 -0.10
CA THR A 3 18.53 -3.42 0.84
C THR A 3 18.09 -3.89 2.22
N THR A 4 18.91 -3.75 3.26
CA THR A 4 18.48 -4.10 4.63
C THR A 4 17.60 -3.01 5.23
N HIS A 5 16.86 -3.33 6.29
CA HIS A 5 16.07 -2.32 7.01
C HIS A 5 16.93 -1.16 7.53
N THR A 6 18.11 -1.45 8.09
CA THR A 6 19.03 -0.39 8.53
C THR A 6 19.45 0.51 7.36
N GLN A 7 19.71 -0.07 6.18
CA GLN A 7 20.02 0.72 4.98
C GLN A 7 18.82 1.52 4.49
N LEU A 8 17.61 0.93 4.49
CA LEU A 8 16.36 1.60 4.13
C LEU A 8 16.11 2.87 4.96
N LEU A 9 16.41 2.82 6.27
CA LEU A 9 16.29 3.98 7.16
C LEU A 9 17.27 5.12 6.81
N THR A 10 18.35 4.82 6.08
CA THR A 10 19.30 5.86 5.61
C THR A 10 18.90 6.50 4.28
N LEU A 11 17.91 5.95 3.57
CA LEU A 11 17.42 6.56 2.33
C LEU A 11 16.73 7.91 2.62
N PRO A 12 16.86 8.88 1.71
CA PRO A 12 16.22 10.18 1.90
C PRO A 12 14.71 10.02 1.94
N ALA A 13 14.08 10.68 2.92
CA ALA A 13 12.63 10.81 2.92
C ALA A 13 12.19 11.67 1.73
N THR A 14 10.99 11.38 1.22
CA THR A 14 10.32 12.18 0.20
C THR A 14 8.96 12.65 0.72
N THR A 15 8.38 13.65 0.05
CA THR A 15 7.02 14.10 0.33
C THR A 15 6.01 13.26 -0.43
N ILE A 16 4.73 13.37 -0.03
CA ILE A 16 3.62 12.82 -0.82
C ILE A 16 3.67 13.43 -2.24
N PRO A 17 3.77 12.63 -3.32
CA PRO A 17 3.83 13.18 -4.66
C PRO A 17 2.43 13.65 -5.09
N ASP A 18 2.36 14.78 -5.79
CA ASP A 18 1.08 15.35 -6.26
C ASP A 18 0.28 14.38 -7.14
N SER A 19 0.97 13.50 -7.87
CA SER A 19 0.35 12.46 -8.70
C SER A 19 -0.43 11.43 -7.89
N LEU A 20 -0.06 11.19 -6.62
CA LEU A 20 -0.77 10.29 -5.70
C LEU A 20 -2.07 10.89 -5.16
N VAL A 21 -2.10 12.21 -4.97
CA VAL A 21 -3.25 12.91 -4.38
C VAL A 21 -4.45 12.79 -5.30
N GLY A 22 -5.61 12.45 -4.73
CA GLY A 22 -6.85 12.27 -5.46
C GLY A 22 -7.58 10.99 -5.07
N LYS A 23 -8.46 10.55 -5.96
CA LYS A 23 -9.26 9.34 -5.76
C LYS A 23 -8.85 8.23 -6.70
N TRP A 24 -8.82 7.02 -6.16
CA TRP A 24 -8.43 5.80 -6.86
C TRP A 24 -9.49 4.74 -6.67
N GLN A 25 -9.81 3.99 -7.73
CA GLN A 25 -10.81 2.94 -7.67
C GLN A 25 -10.36 1.68 -8.40
N GLY A 26 -10.89 0.54 -7.97
CA GLY A 26 -10.62 -0.73 -8.60
C GLY A 26 -11.26 -1.90 -7.88
N SER A 27 -10.78 -3.09 -8.17
CA SER A 27 -11.20 -4.34 -7.53
C SER A 27 -10.00 -5.28 -7.40
N SER A 28 -10.15 -6.34 -6.61
CA SER A 28 -9.15 -7.39 -6.48
C SER A 28 -9.81 -8.77 -6.46
N GLN A 29 -9.00 -9.82 -6.34
CA GLN A 29 -9.55 -11.15 -6.05
C GLN A 29 -10.36 -11.15 -4.75
N GLN A 30 -9.96 -10.34 -3.76
CA GLN A 30 -10.51 -10.34 -2.41
C GLN A 30 -11.58 -9.26 -2.21
N ALA A 31 -11.60 -8.20 -3.02
CA ALA A 31 -12.55 -7.09 -2.90
C ALA A 31 -13.30 -6.81 -4.20
N ARG A 32 -14.63 -6.70 -4.10
CA ARG A 32 -15.55 -6.34 -5.20
C ARG A 32 -15.36 -4.89 -5.62
N ASN A 33 -15.27 -4.00 -4.64
CA ASN A 33 -15.02 -2.59 -4.84
C ASN A 33 -13.94 -2.11 -3.85
N ILE A 34 -13.08 -1.25 -4.35
CA ILE A 34 -12.02 -0.60 -3.59
C ILE A 34 -12.05 0.87 -3.98
N GLU A 35 -12.13 1.75 -2.99
CA GLU A 35 -12.02 3.19 -3.21
C GLU A 35 -11.00 3.76 -2.23
N VAL A 36 -10.04 4.52 -2.73
CA VAL A 36 -9.02 5.16 -1.91
C VAL A 36 -9.05 6.65 -2.19
N THR A 37 -9.19 7.45 -1.15
CA THR A 37 -8.96 8.89 -1.20
C THR A 37 -7.65 9.21 -0.51
N ILE A 38 -6.74 9.87 -1.21
CA ILE A 38 -5.43 10.27 -0.67
C ILE A 38 -5.32 11.78 -0.69
N SER A 39 -5.11 12.39 0.47
CA SER A 39 -4.88 13.83 0.62
C SER A 39 -3.41 14.19 0.55
N ALA A 40 -3.12 15.46 0.25
CA ALA A 40 -1.76 16.00 0.15
C ALA A 40 -0.95 15.90 1.45
N ASP A 41 -1.61 15.76 2.60
CA ASP A 41 -0.95 15.56 3.90
C ASP A 41 -0.62 14.08 4.19
N GLY A 42 -0.85 13.19 3.23
CA GLY A 42 -0.54 11.76 3.34
C GLY A 42 -1.59 10.93 4.06
N THR A 43 -2.80 11.45 4.26
CA THR A 43 -3.91 10.67 4.81
C THR A 43 -4.54 9.82 3.70
N PHE A 44 -4.65 8.52 3.98
CA PHE A 44 -5.32 7.53 3.16
C PHE A 44 -6.63 7.16 3.85
N THR A 45 -7.74 7.30 3.13
CA THR A 45 -9.03 6.73 3.53
C THR A 45 -9.43 5.70 2.48
N THR A 46 -9.48 4.44 2.92
CA THR A 46 -9.69 3.29 2.05
C THR A 46 -11.00 2.62 2.42
N TYR A 47 -11.94 2.64 1.49
CA TYR A 47 -13.18 1.89 1.52
C TYR A 47 -13.00 0.58 0.76
N GLU A 48 -13.46 -0.52 1.34
CA GLU A 48 -13.33 -1.85 0.77
C GLU A 48 -14.61 -2.63 0.95
N ASP A 49 -15.04 -3.27 -0.13
CA ASP A 49 -16.14 -4.22 -0.11
C ASP A 49 -15.58 -5.63 -0.38
N PHE A 50 -15.18 -6.34 0.68
CA PHE A 50 -14.55 -7.66 0.56
C PHE A 50 -15.55 -8.76 0.17
N ARG A 51 -15.01 -9.88 -0.32
CA ARG A 51 -15.72 -11.10 -0.66
C ARG A 51 -14.95 -12.35 -0.24
N LEU A 52 -15.67 -13.37 0.20
CA LEU A 52 -15.18 -14.73 0.43
C LEU A 52 -15.27 -15.59 -0.84
N SER A 53 -16.18 -15.25 -1.75
CA SER A 53 -16.32 -15.90 -3.05
C SER A 53 -16.87 -14.93 -4.11
N GLU A 54 -16.67 -15.23 -5.39
CA GLU A 54 -17.13 -14.35 -6.48
C GLU A 54 -18.66 -14.19 -6.54
N ASN A 55 -19.42 -15.18 -6.06
CA ASN A 55 -20.88 -15.20 -6.11
C ASN A 55 -21.53 -14.81 -4.77
N GLU A 56 -20.75 -14.27 -3.84
CA GLU A 56 -21.28 -13.84 -2.55
C GLU A 56 -22.11 -12.55 -2.70
N GLU A 57 -23.36 -12.62 -2.25
CA GLU A 57 -24.32 -11.52 -2.22
C GLU A 57 -24.37 -10.92 -0.80
N GLY A 58 -24.41 -9.59 -0.70
CA GLY A 58 -24.61 -8.87 0.57
C GLY A 58 -23.40 -8.07 1.07
N GLU A 59 -23.68 -7.05 1.90
CA GLU A 59 -22.75 -6.02 2.39
C GLU A 59 -22.01 -6.39 3.69
N HIS A 60 -21.77 -7.68 3.95
CA HIS A 60 -21.33 -8.13 5.26
C HIS A 60 -19.83 -7.94 5.55
N LEU A 61 -19.05 -7.50 4.55
CA LEU A 61 -17.59 -7.36 4.63
C LEU A 61 -17.11 -5.99 4.13
N ILE A 62 -17.96 -4.98 4.33
CA ILE A 62 -17.61 -3.59 4.02
C ILE A 62 -16.81 -3.00 5.17
N HIS A 63 -15.65 -2.44 4.85
CA HIS A 63 -14.79 -1.77 5.81
C HIS A 63 -14.34 -0.40 5.29
N THR A 64 -14.01 0.48 6.22
CA THR A 64 -13.34 1.73 5.91
C THR A 64 -12.21 1.92 6.91
N TYR A 65 -11.00 2.06 6.39
CA TYR A 65 -9.79 2.23 7.17
C TYR A 65 -9.20 3.60 6.92
N THR A 66 -8.56 4.17 7.94
CA THR A 66 -7.78 5.41 7.77
C THR A 66 -6.40 5.29 8.36
N ALA A 67 -5.40 5.71 7.59
CA ALA A 67 -4.02 5.83 8.04
C ALA A 67 -3.39 7.11 7.50
N LYS A 68 -2.35 7.60 8.16
CA LYS A 68 -1.58 8.74 7.72
C LYS A 68 -0.11 8.37 7.57
N VAL A 69 0.42 8.50 6.37
CA VAL A 69 1.84 8.30 6.10
C VAL A 69 2.64 9.43 6.74
N THR A 70 3.60 9.07 7.58
CA THR A 70 4.49 10.01 8.27
C THR A 70 5.92 9.97 7.73
N ASP A 71 6.31 8.86 7.09
CA ASP A 71 7.61 8.72 6.44
C ASP A 71 7.51 7.87 5.17
N LEU A 72 7.95 8.46 4.06
CA LEU A 72 7.87 7.89 2.71
C LEU A 72 9.27 7.94 2.07
N VAL A 73 9.62 6.89 1.33
CA VAL A 73 10.85 6.85 0.52
C VAL A 73 10.49 6.57 -0.93
N GLU A 74 11.06 7.35 -1.85
CA GLU A 74 11.12 7.03 -3.27
C GLU A 74 12.45 6.30 -3.54
N TYR A 75 12.40 4.97 -3.72
CA TYR A 75 13.61 4.16 -3.89
C TYR A 75 14.02 3.98 -5.35
N ALA A 76 13.10 4.24 -6.28
CA ALA A 76 13.30 4.34 -7.72
C ALA A 76 12.22 5.27 -8.30
N PRO A 77 12.36 5.81 -9.53
CA PRO A 77 11.39 6.73 -10.09
C PRO A 77 9.96 6.18 -10.03
N ASN A 78 9.06 6.93 -9.40
CA ASN A 78 7.66 6.58 -9.16
C ASN A 78 7.42 5.32 -8.29
N HIS A 79 8.45 4.79 -7.63
CA HIS A 79 8.37 3.61 -6.77
C HIS A 79 8.59 4.00 -5.32
N TYR A 80 7.57 3.76 -4.50
CA TYR A 80 7.52 4.27 -3.13
C TYR A 80 7.38 3.15 -2.11
N LEU A 81 8.05 3.31 -0.99
CA LEU A 81 7.94 2.47 0.20
C LEU A 81 7.56 3.36 1.38
N ILE A 82 6.51 2.97 2.10
CA ILE A 82 6.05 3.66 3.31
C ILE A 82 6.83 3.09 4.49
N ARG A 83 7.71 3.91 5.09
CA ARG A 83 8.53 3.50 6.24
C ARG A 83 7.73 3.57 7.54
N GLU A 84 6.95 4.64 7.69
CA GLU A 84 6.14 4.87 8.89
C GLU A 84 4.78 5.46 8.53
N ALA A 85 3.79 5.06 9.32
CA ALA A 85 2.44 5.58 9.27
C ALA A 85 1.74 5.45 10.63
N GLU A 86 0.78 6.31 10.86
CA GLU A 86 -0.14 6.29 12.00
C GLU A 86 -1.52 5.76 11.58
N GLY A 87 -2.27 5.16 12.50
CA GLY A 87 -3.62 4.66 12.24
C GLY A 87 -3.66 3.20 11.76
N GLU A 88 -4.65 2.88 10.92
CA GLU A 88 -4.97 1.51 10.51
C GLU A 88 -4.20 1.10 9.25
N TYR A 89 -3.13 0.31 9.41
CA TYR A 89 -2.25 -0.11 8.29
C TYR A 89 -2.99 -0.77 7.11
N SER A 90 -4.16 -1.37 7.31
CA SER A 90 -5.01 -1.87 6.23
C SER A 90 -5.34 -0.80 5.18
N ALA A 91 -5.43 0.48 5.58
CA ALA A 91 -5.68 1.57 4.64
C ALA A 91 -4.58 1.72 3.58
N LEU A 92 -3.35 1.27 3.87
CA LEU A 92 -2.19 1.39 2.99
C LEU A 92 -2.03 0.19 2.03
N LEU A 93 -2.84 -0.86 2.18
CA LEU A 93 -2.85 -2.06 1.36
C LEU A 93 -4.25 -2.33 0.81
N PRO A 94 -4.81 -1.39 0.02
CA PRO A 94 -6.18 -1.47 -0.45
C PRO A 94 -6.39 -2.71 -1.33
N GLY A 95 -7.53 -3.37 -1.15
CA GLY A 95 -7.92 -4.62 -1.80
C GLY A 95 -7.32 -5.87 -1.19
N MET A 96 -6.65 -5.79 -0.03
CA MET A 96 -5.95 -6.91 0.61
C MET A 96 -6.49 -7.18 2.02
N THR A 97 -6.91 -8.41 2.28
CA THR A 97 -7.23 -8.92 3.62
C THR A 97 -6.26 -10.03 4.03
N GLY A 98 -6.41 -10.56 5.25
CA GLY A 98 -5.53 -11.61 5.78
C GLY A 98 -4.08 -11.13 5.96
N LEU A 99 -3.89 -9.83 6.20
CA LEU A 99 -2.60 -9.18 6.43
C LEU A 99 -2.02 -9.64 7.78
N GLY A 100 -1.45 -10.84 7.79
CA GLY A 100 -0.74 -11.41 8.93
C GLY A 100 0.75 -11.02 8.93
N GLY A 101 1.37 -11.11 10.11
CA GLY A 101 2.80 -10.90 10.26
C GLY A 101 3.22 -9.44 10.20
N ARG A 102 4.51 -9.22 9.95
CA ARG A 102 5.10 -7.88 9.83
C ARG A 102 5.27 -7.58 8.36
N ILE A 103 4.72 -6.47 7.90
CA ILE A 103 4.73 -6.09 6.48
C ILE A 103 5.16 -4.63 6.33
N ALA A 104 5.74 -4.29 5.19
CA ALA A 104 6.01 -2.92 4.79
C ALA A 104 5.19 -2.61 3.53
N PRO A 105 4.26 -1.64 3.57
CA PRO A 105 3.48 -1.25 2.42
C PRO A 105 4.25 -0.32 1.49
N GLY A 106 3.84 -0.31 0.22
CA GLY A 106 4.36 0.62 -0.78
C GLY A 106 3.44 0.69 -1.98
N PHE A 107 3.81 1.54 -2.94
CA PHE A 107 3.04 1.71 -4.16
C PHE A 107 3.92 2.15 -5.33
N ILE A 108 3.42 1.93 -6.54
CA ILE A 108 4.01 2.43 -7.78
C ILE A 108 2.98 3.31 -8.49
N LEU A 109 3.43 4.44 -9.02
CA LEU A 109 2.60 5.37 -9.81
C LEU A 109 3.01 5.35 -11.27
N GLU A 110 2.22 4.71 -12.13
CA GLU A 110 2.55 4.59 -13.55
C GLU A 110 1.28 4.67 -14.40
N GLY A 111 1.31 5.46 -15.47
CA GLY A 111 0.21 5.50 -16.44
C GLY A 111 -1.15 5.91 -15.87
N GLY A 112 -1.19 6.68 -14.78
CA GLY A 112 -2.45 7.01 -14.10
C GLY A 112 -2.99 5.89 -13.20
N GLN A 113 -2.14 4.91 -12.86
CA GLN A 113 -2.47 3.79 -11.99
C GLN A 113 -1.72 3.87 -10.67
N TYR A 114 -2.40 3.44 -9.61
CA TYR A 114 -1.85 3.17 -8.30
C TYR A 114 -1.72 1.66 -8.13
N LYS A 115 -0.48 1.17 -8.12
CA LYS A 115 -0.18 -0.27 -8.01
C LYS A 115 0.29 -0.56 -6.58
N VAL A 116 -0.46 -1.37 -5.85
CA VAL A 116 -0.15 -1.78 -4.47
C VAL A 116 0.97 -2.80 -4.48
N VAL A 117 2.02 -2.53 -3.70
CA VAL A 117 3.13 -3.46 -3.45
C VAL A 117 3.35 -3.62 -1.94
N MET A 118 3.93 -4.74 -1.55
CA MET A 118 4.33 -4.95 -0.16
C MET A 118 5.56 -5.85 -0.05
N TRP A 119 6.24 -5.72 1.09
CA TRP A 119 7.32 -6.63 1.49
C TRP A 119 6.95 -7.31 2.81
N GLY A 120 7.13 -8.63 2.85
CA GLY A 120 7.04 -9.40 4.09
C GLY A 120 8.32 -9.25 4.89
N ASN A 121 8.20 -8.87 6.16
CA ASN A 121 9.31 -8.81 7.09
C ASN A 121 9.40 -10.12 7.90
N PRO A 122 10.58 -10.46 8.43
CA PRO A 122 10.72 -11.56 9.39
C PRO A 122 9.76 -11.41 10.56
N ALA A 123 9.13 -12.52 10.97
CA ALA A 123 8.22 -12.55 12.12
C ALA A 123 8.95 -12.16 13.42
N ASP A 124 10.19 -12.61 13.58
CA ASP A 124 11.06 -12.20 14.67
C ASP A 124 11.64 -10.80 14.38
N PRO A 125 11.32 -9.77 15.20
CA PRO A 125 11.85 -8.42 15.02
C PRO A 125 13.36 -8.29 15.23
N ALA A 126 14.01 -9.27 15.86
CA ALA A 126 15.46 -9.31 15.98
C ALA A 126 16.16 -9.69 14.67
N VAL A 127 15.45 -10.31 13.73
CA VAL A 127 15.98 -10.64 12.40
C VAL A 127 15.81 -9.44 11.48
N GLU A 128 16.92 -8.97 10.92
CA GLU A 128 16.93 -7.81 10.05
C GLU A 128 16.13 -8.07 8.76
N ALA A 129 15.14 -7.22 8.49
CA ALA A 129 14.35 -7.29 7.27
C ALA A 129 15.19 -6.87 6.06
N LYS A 130 14.85 -7.44 4.90
CA LYS A 130 15.51 -7.17 3.63
C LYS A 130 14.47 -6.91 2.55
N TYR A 131 14.79 -5.95 1.68
CA TYR A 131 13.91 -5.44 0.64
C TYR A 131 14.61 -5.59 -0.70
N ASN A 132 13.99 -6.32 -1.62
CA ASN A 132 14.41 -6.30 -3.01
C ASN A 132 13.81 -5.06 -3.68
N LEU A 133 14.59 -3.99 -3.76
CA LEU A 133 14.21 -2.70 -4.34
C LEU A 133 14.75 -2.51 -5.78
N VAL A 134 15.37 -3.55 -6.34
CA VAL A 134 16.05 -3.49 -7.64
C VAL A 134 15.32 -4.28 -8.71
N SER A 135 14.68 -5.38 -8.32
CA SER A 135 13.85 -6.18 -9.24
C SER A 135 12.45 -5.62 -9.33
N GLU A 136 11.73 -5.97 -10.40
CA GLU A 136 10.32 -5.64 -10.54
C GLU A 136 9.52 -6.22 -9.33
N PRO A 137 8.79 -5.36 -8.58
CA PRO A 137 8.06 -5.81 -7.41
C PRO A 137 6.78 -6.55 -7.80
N ASN A 138 6.32 -7.44 -6.93
CA ASN A 138 5.02 -8.08 -7.10
C ASN A 138 3.91 -7.05 -6.83
N VAL A 139 3.08 -6.80 -7.84
CA VAL A 139 1.88 -5.96 -7.73
C VAL A 139 0.71 -6.84 -7.29
N PHE A 140 0.06 -6.45 -6.20
CA PHE A 140 -1.08 -7.20 -5.62
C PHE A 140 -2.43 -6.67 -6.11
N VAL A 141 -2.54 -5.35 -6.25
CA VAL A 141 -3.75 -4.65 -6.66
C VAL A 141 -3.36 -3.48 -7.55
N THR A 142 -4.16 -3.21 -8.57
CA THR A 142 -4.03 -2.01 -9.41
C THR A 142 -5.33 -1.23 -9.34
N LEU A 143 -5.24 0.06 -9.02
CA LEU A 143 -6.36 0.99 -8.97
C LEU A 143 -6.13 2.07 -10.03
N ASP A 144 -7.20 2.52 -10.66
CA ASP A 144 -7.16 3.59 -11.65
C ASP A 144 -7.57 4.91 -10.99
N LYS A 145 -6.94 6.01 -11.42
CA LYS A 145 -7.29 7.35 -10.95
C LYS A 145 -8.65 7.75 -11.50
N VAL A 146 -9.54 8.25 -10.65
CA VAL A 146 -10.89 8.68 -11.06
C VAL A 146 -11.11 10.18 -10.93
N GLU A 147 -10.40 10.86 -10.02
CA GLU A 147 -10.43 12.31 -9.80
C GLU A 147 -9.06 12.83 -9.36
#